data_AF-A0A382UF04-F1
#
_entry.id   AF-A0A382UF04-F1
#
_cell.length_a   1.000
_cell.length_b   1.000
_cell.length_c   1.000
_cell.angle_alpha   90.00
_cell.angle_beta   90.00
_cell.angle_gamma   90.00
#
_symmetry.space_group_name_H-M   'P 1'
#
loop_
_entity.id
_entity.type
_entity.pdbx_description
1 polymer ?
#
loop_
_entity_poly.entity_id
_entity_poly.type
_entity_poly.pdbx_seq_one_letter_code
_entity_poly.pdbx_strand_id
1 'polypeptide(L)' 'EQIFDAFHHMITEPGAELDFDTLGDLETLSGVNEYPTRIKCAILAWHTMKAALSGESEVTTE' A
#
# COMPACT_ATOMS: atom_id res chain seq x y z
N GLU A 1 -0.80 -4.72 -11.30
CA GLU A 1 -1.29 -3.37 -10.94
C GLU A 1 -2.62 -3.40 -10.17
N GLN A 2 -3.58 -4.30 -10.46
CA GLN A 2 -4.87 -4.33 -9.72
C GLN A 2 -4.73 -4.52 -8.20
N ILE A 3 -3.88 -5.44 -7.73
CA ILE A 3 -3.60 -5.64 -6.30
C ILE A 3 -2.98 -4.38 -5.65
N PHE A 4 -2.19 -3.64 -6.44
CA PHE A 4 -1.53 -2.41 -6.01
C PHE A 4 -2.59 -1.31 -5.78
N ASP A 5 -3.41 -1.03 -6.78
CA ASP A 5 -4.45 0.00 -6.64
C ASP A 5 -5.45 -0.33 -5.53
N ALA A 6 -5.83 -1.60 -5.37
CA ALA A 6 -6.70 -2.07 -4.29
C ALA A 6 -6.06 -1.86 -2.90
N PHE A 7 -4.77 -2.18 -2.73
CA PHE A 7 -4.07 -1.98 -1.47
C PHE A 7 -3.85 -0.50 -1.13
N HIS A 8 -3.52 0.32 -2.13
CA HIS A 8 -3.36 1.76 -1.95
C HIS A 8 -4.68 2.39 -1.51
N HIS A 9 -5.76 2.07 -2.23
CA HIS A 9 -7.10 2.55 -1.91
C HIS A 9 -7.51 2.15 -0.48
N MET A 10 -7.21 0.93 -0.06
CA MET A 10 -7.47 0.44 1.31
C MET A 10 -6.79 1.28 2.41
N ILE A 11 -5.53 1.66 2.20
CA ILE A 11 -4.75 2.38 3.22
C ILE A 11 -4.94 3.91 3.17
N THR A 12 -5.38 4.47 2.04
CA THR A 12 -5.57 5.92 1.87
C THR A 12 -7.01 6.39 2.00
N GLU A 13 -7.99 5.51 1.77
CA GLU A 13 -9.43 5.83 1.86
C GLU A 13 -10.11 5.05 2.98
N PRO A 14 -10.26 5.65 4.18
CA PRO A 14 -11.05 5.06 5.26
C PRO A 14 -12.51 4.88 4.83
N GLY A 15 -12.98 3.63 4.85
CA GLY A 15 -14.37 3.28 4.52
C GLY A 15 -14.65 3.01 3.04
N ALA A 16 -13.62 2.87 2.20
CA ALA A 16 -13.77 2.42 0.82
C ALA A 16 -14.28 0.97 0.73
N GLU A 17 -15.02 0.64 -0.34
CA GLU A 17 -15.33 -0.74 -0.68
C GLU A 17 -14.05 -1.45 -1.10
N LEU A 18 -13.63 -2.45 -0.32
CA LEU A 18 -12.43 -3.22 -0.56
C LEU A 18 -12.77 -4.44 -1.42
N ASP A 19 -12.01 -4.62 -2.50
CA ASP A 19 -12.05 -5.84 -3.29
C ASP A 19 -11.21 -6.91 -2.60
N PHE A 20 -11.84 -7.66 -1.70
CA PHE A 20 -11.20 -8.73 -0.92
C PHE A 20 -10.70 -9.90 -1.78
N ASP A 21 -11.33 -10.15 -2.93
CA ASP A 21 -10.88 -11.18 -3.89
C ASP A 21 -9.53 -10.78 -4.51
N THR A 22 -9.35 -9.49 -4.78
CA THR A 22 -8.09 -8.93 -5.28
C THR A 22 -7.05 -8.75 -4.17
N LEU A 23 -7.45 -8.38 -2.96
CA LEU A 23 -6.53 -8.15 -1.83
C LEU A 23 -6.00 -9.44 -1.19
N GLY A 24 -6.81 -10.49 -1.08
CA GLY A 24 -6.43 -11.74 -0.42
C GLY A 24 -5.88 -11.49 0.99
N ASP A 25 -4.69 -12.02 1.28
CA ASP A 25 -4.02 -11.89 2.59
C ASP A 25 -3.74 -10.43 3.02
N LEU A 26 -3.76 -9.48 2.08
CA LEU A 26 -3.55 -8.07 2.37
C LEU A 26 -4.72 -7.42 3.11
N GLU A 27 -5.91 -8.04 3.13
CA GLU A 27 -7.06 -7.62 3.96
C GLU A 27 -6.66 -7.46 5.44
N THR A 28 -5.75 -8.31 5.93
CA THR A 28 -5.26 -8.27 7.31
C THR A 28 -4.58 -6.94 7.67
N LEU A 29 -4.15 -6.18 6.67
CA LEU A 29 -3.52 -4.87 6.81
C LEU A 29 -4.51 -3.70 6.70
N SER A 30 -5.81 -3.95 6.53
CA SER A 30 -6.86 -2.92 6.49
C SER A 30 -6.86 -2.02 7.73
N GLY A 31 -6.51 -2.56 8.90
CA GLY A 31 -6.37 -1.81 10.16
C GLY A 31 -5.21 -0.80 10.18
N VAL A 32 -4.29 -0.83 9.21
CA VAL A 32 -3.19 0.15 9.11
C VAL A 32 -3.73 1.56 8.80
N ASN A 33 -4.88 1.64 8.14
CA ASN A 33 -5.62 2.87 7.87
C ASN A 33 -5.94 3.65 9.16
N GLU A 34 -6.28 2.96 10.26
CA GLU A 34 -6.63 3.58 11.54
C GLU A 34 -5.43 4.22 12.27
N TYR A 35 -4.22 4.03 11.76
CA TYR A 35 -2.99 4.57 12.34
C TYR A 35 -2.28 5.52 11.37
N PRO A 36 -2.73 6.79 11.22
CA PRO A 36 -2.15 7.77 10.29
C PRO A 36 -0.64 7.97 10.44
N THR A 37 -0.12 7.81 11.66
CA THR A 37 1.31 7.88 11.97
C THR A 37 2.13 6.72 11.39
N ARG A 38 1.50 5.58 11.09
CA ARG A 38 2.10 4.38 10.48
C ARG A 38 1.91 4.31 8.97
N ILE A 39 0.97 5.09 8.43
CA ILE A 39 0.76 5.24 6.99
C ILE A 39 2.05 5.66 6.28
N LYS A 40 2.84 6.61 6.84
CA LYS A 40 4.11 7.03 6.24
C LYS A 40 5.16 5.91 6.14
N CYS A 41 5.23 5.03 7.13
CA CYS A 41 6.14 3.88 7.10
C CYS A 41 5.68 2.82 6.08
N ALA A 42 4.37 2.62 5.93
CA ALA A 42 3.81 1.75 4.90
C ALA A 42 4.01 2.34 3.49
N ILE A 43 3.89 3.67 3.34
CA ILE A 43 4.16 4.39 2.09
C ILE A 43 5.65 4.38 1.71
N LEU A 44 6.58 4.31 2.66
CA LEU A 44 8.00 4.20 2.31
C LEU A 44 8.32 2.86 1.60
N ALA A 45 7.87 1.74 2.18
CA ALA A 45 8.00 0.42 1.53
C ALA A 45 7.26 0.36 0.18
N TRP A 46 6.17 1.13 0.05
CA TRP A 46 5.40 1.30 -1.17
C TRP A 46 6.17 2.00 -2.29
N HIS A 47 6.88 3.10 -1.99
CA HIS A 47 7.74 3.79 -2.96
C HIS A 47 8.83 2.84 -3.47
N THR A 48 9.44 2.06 -2.58
CA THR A 48 10.44 1.05 -2.94
C THR A 48 9.88 -0.05 -3.84
N MET A 49 8.69 -0.58 -3.51
CA MET A 49 8.04 -1.61 -4.34
C MET A 49 7.68 -1.07 -5.73
N LYS A 50 7.17 0.16 -5.82
CA LYS A 50 6.84 0.81 -7.10
C LYS A 50 8.09 1.03 -7.96
N ALA A 51 9.18 1.52 -7.36
CA ALA A 51 10.46 1.68 -8.05
C ALA A 51 10.98 0.33 -8.58
N ALA A 52 10.92 -0.73 -7.77
CA ALA A 52 11.31 -2.08 -8.16
C ALA A 52 10.48 -2.64 -9.32
N LEU A 53 9.16 -2.42 -9.33
CA LEU A 53 8.26 -2.86 -10.42
C LEU A 53 8.47 -2.05 -11.71
N SER A 54 8.77 -0.76 -11.60
CA SER A 54 9.12 0.11 -12.74
C SER A 54 10.53 -0.14 -13.29
N GLY A 55 11.33 -1.00 -12.64
CA GLY A 55 12.74 -1.22 -12.99
C GLY A 55 13.66 -0.06 -12.60
N GLU A 56 13.17 0.87 -11.78
CA GLU A 56 13.94 2.00 -11.23
C GLU A 56 14.68 1.53 -9.97
N SER A 57 16.00 1.39 -10.07
CA SER A 57 16.87 0.98 -8.98
C SER A 57 17.36 2.16 -8.14
N GLU A 58 16.50 3.13 -7.82
CA GLU A 58 16.85 4.26 -6.97
C GLU A 58 16.09 4.16 -5.65
N VAL A 59 16.74 3.55 -4.65
CA VAL A 59 16.30 3.54 -3.26
C VAL A 59 17.12 4.57 -2.50
N THR A 60 16.57 5.77 -2.35
CA THR A 60 17.18 6.82 -1.53
C THR A 60 16.51 6.86 -0.17
N THR A 61 17.28 6.59 0.88
CA THR A 61 16.91 6.89 2.26
C THR A 61 17.45 8.27 2.63
N GLU A 62 16.61 9.28 2.58
CA GLU A 62 16.72 10.54 3.35
C GLU A 62 15.38 10.86 4.01
#